data_AF-A0A543PDP8-F1
#
_entry.id   AF-A0A543PDP8-F1
#
_cell.length_a   1.000
_cell.length_b   1.000
_cell.length_c   1.000
_cell.angle_alpha   90.00
_cell.angle_beta   90.00
_cell.angle_gamma   90.00
#
_symmetry.space_group_name_H-M   'P 1'
#
loop_
_entity.id
_entity.type
_entity.pdbx_description
1 polymer ?
#
loop_
_entity_poly.entity_id
_entity_poly.type
_entity_poly.pdbx_seq_one_letter_code
_entity_poly.pdbx_strand_id
1 'polypeptide(L)'
;MSPVITRGADLPADAGHVAGRSSSELVSHIAYLARVLKTPIIGRIWAELATQAREEHWSHEEYLAAVLARQVADREANGTQIRLAGAHFPQVKTLEEFNVDHQPSLRRDVLAHLAGCAYIGRADNVVLLGPPGVGKTHLALGLGLKAVQAGHAVLFDTAIGWITRLRDAHTEGRLAAELKRLRRYRLLIIDEVGYIPFDSAAANLFFQLVSTRYEQGSMMITSNMPFGRWGEVFGDDIAAAAMIDRLVHHAEVITLAGDSYRTRARRELLARDPAAATRTTPPATGPTD
;
A
#
# COMPACT_ATOMS: atom_id res chain seq x y z
N MET A 1 -20.57 48.99 -4.85
CA MET A 1 -20.27 48.05 -3.75
C MET A 1 -19.16 47.12 -4.21
N SER A 2 -17.92 47.45 -3.88
CA SER A 2 -16.73 46.68 -4.21
C SER A 2 -16.43 45.67 -3.09
N PRO A 3 -15.97 44.44 -3.39
CA PRO A 3 -15.45 43.57 -2.35
C PRO A 3 -14.01 43.96 -2.00
N VAL A 4 -13.76 44.03 -0.70
CA VAL A 4 -12.48 44.34 -0.06
C VAL A 4 -11.50 43.19 -0.32
N ILE A 5 -10.43 43.49 -1.07
CA ILE A 5 -9.24 42.65 -1.16
C ILE A 5 -8.50 42.79 0.17
N THR A 6 -8.53 41.74 0.99
CA THR A 6 -7.70 41.64 2.19
C THR A 6 -6.24 41.65 1.75
N ARG A 7 -5.54 42.76 2.08
CA ARG A 7 -4.12 42.98 1.79
C ARG A 7 -3.28 41.79 2.23
N GLY A 8 -2.42 41.31 1.34
CA GLY A 8 -1.28 40.48 1.71
C GLY A 8 -0.47 41.23 2.78
N ALA A 9 -0.13 40.53 3.85
CA ALA A 9 0.86 41.02 4.79
C ALA A 9 2.19 41.13 4.02
N ASP A 10 2.65 42.36 3.80
CA ASP A 10 3.98 42.66 3.28
C ASP A 10 5.03 41.90 4.10
N LEU A 11 5.94 41.22 3.40
CA LEU A 11 7.13 40.64 3.99
C LEU A 11 7.97 41.78 4.60
N PRO A 12 8.34 41.73 5.90
CA PRO A 12 9.29 42.69 6.42
C PRO A 12 10.64 42.45 5.73
N ALA A 13 11.23 43.52 5.20
CA ALA A 13 12.50 43.54 4.46
C ALA A 13 13.74 43.07 5.29
N ASP A 14 13.52 42.52 6.48
CA ASP A 14 14.52 42.15 7.48
C ASP A 14 14.34 40.70 7.99
N ALA A 15 13.91 39.79 7.13
CA ALA A 15 13.64 38.39 7.50
C ALA A 15 14.88 37.60 7.98
N GLY A 16 16.09 38.14 7.78
CA GLY A 16 17.35 37.48 8.15
C GLY A 16 18.03 37.99 9.44
N HIS A 17 17.66 39.16 9.97
CA HIS A 17 18.33 39.70 11.15
C HIS A 17 17.63 39.26 12.43
N VAL A 18 18.20 38.23 13.06
CA VAL A 18 17.69 37.59 14.30
C VAL A 18 18.28 38.25 15.56
N ALA A 19 19.39 38.97 15.42
CA ALA A 19 20.12 39.59 16.52
C ALA A 19 19.31 40.76 17.15
N GLY A 20 19.29 40.83 18.49
CA GLY A 20 18.64 41.92 19.24
C GLY A 20 17.13 41.77 19.47
N ARG A 21 16.49 40.72 18.96
CA ARG A 21 15.05 40.46 19.19
C ARG A 21 14.80 39.92 20.60
N SER A 22 13.66 40.31 21.18
CA SER A 22 13.17 39.74 22.43
C SER A 22 12.78 38.27 22.26
N SER A 23 12.77 37.52 23.37
CA SER A 23 12.40 36.09 23.35
C SER A 23 11.01 35.84 22.77
N SER A 24 10.03 36.72 23.05
CA SER A 24 8.66 36.62 22.51
C SER A 24 8.58 36.89 20.99
N GLU A 25 9.41 37.81 20.47
CA GLU A 25 9.52 38.07 19.03
C GLU A 25 10.15 36.90 18.29
N LEU A 26 11.16 36.26 18.87
CA LEU A 26 11.78 35.06 18.31
C LEU A 26 10.80 33.89 18.24
N VAL A 27 10.02 33.65 19.30
CA VAL A 27 8.98 32.62 19.32
C VAL A 27 7.96 32.85 18.21
N SER A 28 7.46 34.08 18.08
CA SER A 28 6.46 34.45 17.07
C SER A 28 7.02 34.32 15.65
N HIS A 29 8.28 34.68 15.45
CA HIS A 29 8.96 34.58 14.17
C HIS A 29 9.20 33.11 13.76
N ILE A 30 9.66 32.26 14.68
CA ILE A 30 9.83 30.83 14.43
C ILE A 30 8.48 30.17 14.09
N ALA A 31 7.40 30.52 14.81
CA ALA A 31 6.06 30.02 14.50
C ALA A 31 5.58 30.43 13.09
N TYR A 32 5.84 31.69 12.69
CA TYR A 32 5.57 32.17 11.34
C TYR A 32 6.37 31.39 10.28
N LEU A 33 7.68 31.26 10.46
CA LEU A 33 8.56 30.55 9.52
C LEU A 33 8.15 29.08 9.39
N ALA A 34 7.89 28.41 10.50
CA ALA A 34 7.46 27.01 10.52
C ALA A 34 6.14 26.80 9.77
N ARG A 35 5.20 27.75 9.87
CA ARG A 35 3.94 27.72 9.13
C ARG A 35 4.14 27.92 7.63
N VAL A 36 4.94 28.91 7.23
CA VAL A 36 5.21 29.20 5.81
C VAL A 36 5.97 28.06 5.13
N LEU A 37 6.94 27.45 5.82
CA LEU A 37 7.71 26.32 5.33
C LEU A 37 6.96 24.97 5.38
N LYS A 38 5.73 24.96 5.94
CA LYS A 38 4.94 23.74 6.18
C LYS A 38 5.75 22.70 6.98
N THR A 39 6.33 23.15 8.08
CA THR A 39 7.10 22.36 9.04
C THR A 39 6.43 22.41 10.42
N PRO A 40 5.21 21.85 10.56
CA PRO A 40 4.42 21.99 11.78
C PRO A 40 5.08 21.35 12.99
N ILE A 41 5.89 20.29 12.82
CA ILE A 41 6.58 19.67 13.96
C ILE A 41 7.67 20.59 14.51
N ILE A 42 8.44 21.29 13.67
CA ILE A 42 9.42 22.29 14.12
C ILE A 42 8.76 23.33 15.02
N GLY A 43 7.61 23.88 14.59
CA GLY A 43 6.86 24.87 15.37
C GLY A 43 6.41 24.38 16.75
N ARG A 44 6.27 23.05 16.95
CA ARG A 44 5.89 22.44 18.23
C ARG A 44 7.08 22.10 19.12
N ILE A 45 8.20 21.65 18.56
CA ILE A 45 9.28 21.01 19.33
C ILE A 45 10.53 21.88 19.52
N TRP A 46 10.70 22.95 18.73
CA TRP A 46 11.98 23.67 18.66
C TRP A 46 12.45 24.19 20.03
N ALA A 47 11.52 24.60 20.88
CA ALA A 47 11.79 25.17 22.20
C ALA A 47 12.22 24.12 23.23
N GLU A 48 11.63 22.92 23.15
CA GLU A 48 12.02 21.76 23.96
C GLU A 48 13.45 21.34 23.59
N LEU A 49 13.73 21.17 22.30
CA LEU A 49 15.07 20.87 21.81
C LEU A 49 16.09 21.97 22.11
N ALA A 50 15.68 23.24 22.12
CA ALA A 50 16.57 24.35 22.50
C ALA A 50 16.88 24.36 24.00
N THR A 51 16.00 23.81 24.82
CA THR A 51 16.23 23.65 26.26
C THR A 51 17.18 22.49 26.51
N GLN A 52 16.91 21.33 25.89
CA GLN A 52 17.80 20.18 25.90
C GLN A 52 19.20 20.53 25.41
N ALA A 53 19.33 21.24 24.28
CA ALA A 53 20.61 21.67 23.74
C ALA A 53 21.44 22.53 24.73
N ARG A 54 20.78 23.35 25.55
CA ARG A 54 21.45 24.15 26.58
C ARG A 54 21.91 23.31 27.76
N GLU A 55 21.07 22.36 28.19
CA GLU A 55 21.35 21.44 29.31
C GLU A 55 22.45 20.45 28.97
N GLU A 56 22.48 19.93 27.74
CA GLU A 56 23.46 18.96 27.25
C GLU A 56 24.65 19.61 26.53
N HIS A 57 24.73 20.94 26.51
CA HIS A 57 25.82 21.71 25.89
C HIS A 57 26.06 21.41 24.40
N TRP A 58 24.99 21.23 23.62
CA TRP A 58 25.06 21.04 22.18
C TRP A 58 25.57 22.30 21.47
N SER A 59 26.28 22.11 20.36
CA SER A 59 26.61 23.18 19.41
C SER A 59 25.35 23.68 18.69
N HIS A 60 25.44 24.85 18.04
CA HIS A 60 24.34 25.38 17.23
C HIS A 60 24.01 24.45 16.05
N GLU A 61 25.03 23.84 15.45
CA GLU A 61 24.91 22.87 14.36
C GLU A 61 24.22 21.59 14.84
N GLU A 62 24.54 21.09 16.03
CA GLU A 62 23.90 19.92 16.64
C GLU A 62 22.42 20.16 16.92
N TYR A 63 22.08 21.32 17.50
CA TYR A 63 20.69 21.73 17.69
C TYR A 63 19.93 21.82 16.35
N LEU A 64 20.51 22.48 15.36
CA LEU A 64 19.89 22.61 14.03
C LEU A 64 19.67 21.24 13.38
N ALA A 65 20.68 20.35 13.46
CA ALA A 65 20.59 19.00 12.95
C ALA A 65 19.47 18.20 13.63
N ALA A 66 19.34 18.29 14.96
CA ALA A 66 18.28 17.61 15.72
C ALA A 66 16.88 18.10 15.33
N VAL A 67 16.68 19.41 15.20
CA VAL A 67 15.40 20.01 14.76
C VAL A 67 15.03 19.53 13.36
N LEU A 68 15.98 19.56 12.41
CA LEU A 68 15.76 19.12 11.03
C LEU A 68 15.52 17.61 10.94
N ALA A 69 16.28 16.80 11.68
CA ALA A 69 16.11 15.35 11.73
C ALA A 69 14.71 14.97 12.20
N ARG A 70 14.19 15.65 13.22
CA ARG A 70 12.82 15.40 13.71
C ARG A 70 11.76 15.79 12.68
N GLN A 71 11.99 16.84 11.91
CA GLN A 71 11.12 17.24 10.79
C GLN A 71 11.15 16.24 9.62
N VAL A 72 12.31 15.68 9.30
CA VAL A 72 12.43 14.63 8.29
C VAL A 72 11.68 13.38 8.74
N ALA A 73 11.93 12.92 9.96
CA ALA A 73 11.26 11.75 10.53
C ALA A 73 9.73 11.90 10.54
N ASP A 74 9.22 13.07 10.91
CA ASP A 74 7.78 13.37 10.86
C ASP A 74 7.22 13.35 9.42
N ARG A 75 7.96 13.89 8.43
CA ARG A 75 7.56 13.84 7.02
C ARG A 75 7.55 12.43 6.45
N GLU A 76 8.55 11.61 6.79
CA GLU A 76 8.61 10.21 6.37
C GLU A 76 7.48 9.39 6.99
N ALA A 77 7.21 9.58 8.29
CA ALA A 77 6.11 8.95 8.98
C ALA A 77 4.76 9.36 8.37
N ASN A 78 4.51 10.67 8.22
CA ASN A 78 3.27 11.19 7.62
C ASN A 78 3.10 10.73 6.17
N GLY A 79 4.17 10.75 5.37
CA GLY A 79 4.16 10.26 4.00
C GLY A 79 3.80 8.77 3.92
N THR A 80 4.33 7.96 4.83
CA THR A 80 4.00 6.54 4.94
C THR A 80 2.55 6.33 5.34
N GLN A 81 2.02 7.07 6.31
CA GLN A 81 0.60 7.00 6.70
C GLN A 81 -0.33 7.39 5.56
N ILE A 82 -0.01 8.46 4.82
CA ILE A 82 -0.80 8.89 3.65
C ILE A 82 -0.80 7.81 2.57
N ARG A 83 0.36 7.22 2.26
CA ARG A 83 0.46 6.13 1.27
C ARG A 83 -0.28 4.87 1.75
N LEU A 84 -0.19 4.54 3.03
CA LEU A 84 -0.90 3.40 3.62
C LEU A 84 -2.42 3.56 3.51
N ALA A 85 -2.93 4.74 3.89
CA ALA A 85 -4.35 5.06 3.74
C ALA A 85 -4.80 5.02 2.27
N GLY A 86 -3.97 5.55 1.36
CA GLY A 86 -4.23 5.54 -0.08
C GLY A 86 -4.06 4.18 -0.76
N ALA A 87 -3.50 3.18 -0.08
CA ALA A 87 -3.33 1.83 -0.61
C ALA A 87 -4.60 0.98 -0.54
N HIS A 88 -5.57 1.37 0.29
CA HIS A 88 -6.86 0.66 0.45
C HIS A 88 -6.71 -0.83 0.80
N PHE A 89 -5.71 -1.16 1.64
CA PHE A 89 -5.61 -2.53 2.14
C PHE A 89 -6.84 -2.89 2.99
N PRO A 90 -7.47 -4.06 2.79
CA PRO A 90 -8.61 -4.51 3.59
C PRO A 90 -8.22 -4.77 5.05
N GLN A 91 -6.95 -5.08 5.28
CA GLN A 91 -6.34 -5.27 6.58
C GLN A 91 -4.83 -5.01 6.47
N VAL A 92 -4.22 -4.56 7.56
CA VAL A 92 -2.76 -4.46 7.64
C VAL A 92 -2.21 -5.83 8.05
N LYS A 93 -1.31 -6.38 7.23
CA LYS A 93 -0.57 -7.61 7.52
C LYS A 93 0.90 -7.35 7.29
N THR A 94 1.73 -7.84 8.20
CA THR A 94 3.18 -7.70 8.13
C THR A 94 3.82 -8.99 7.63
N LEU A 95 5.04 -8.93 7.08
CA LEU A 95 5.77 -10.14 6.72
C LEU A 95 6.29 -10.88 7.96
N GLU A 96 6.50 -10.14 9.05
CA GLU A 96 6.92 -10.65 10.35
C GLU A 96 5.86 -11.55 10.99
N GLU A 97 4.57 -11.26 10.75
CA GLU A 97 3.45 -12.14 11.13
C GLU A 97 3.34 -13.41 10.27
N PHE A 98 4.04 -13.48 9.13
CA PHE A 98 3.96 -14.63 8.25
C PHE A 98 4.91 -15.74 8.73
N ASN A 99 4.34 -16.83 9.24
CA ASN A 99 5.14 -17.99 9.63
C ASN A 99 5.61 -18.75 8.38
N VAL A 100 6.86 -18.50 7.97
CA VAL A 100 7.48 -19.13 6.79
C VAL A 100 7.71 -20.62 6.98
N ASP A 101 7.86 -21.12 8.22
CA ASP A 101 8.06 -22.55 8.48
C ASP A 101 6.82 -23.38 8.14
N HIS A 102 5.65 -22.73 8.15
CA HIS A 102 4.40 -23.33 7.72
C HIS A 102 4.22 -23.30 6.18
N GLN A 103 5.15 -22.70 5.45
CA GLN A 103 5.13 -22.60 3.99
C GLN A 103 6.50 -23.01 3.39
N PRO A 104 6.83 -24.30 3.37
CA PRO A 104 8.14 -24.78 2.93
C PRO A 104 8.40 -24.57 1.43
N SER A 105 7.36 -24.34 0.61
CA SER A 105 7.57 -24.00 -0.81
C SER A 105 7.99 -22.55 -1.03
N LEU A 106 7.91 -21.69 0.00
CA LEU A 106 8.39 -20.31 -0.06
C LEU A 106 9.85 -20.22 0.36
N ARG A 107 10.69 -19.86 -0.60
CA ARG A 107 12.10 -19.57 -0.39
C ARG A 107 12.29 -18.27 0.40
N ARG A 108 12.98 -18.35 1.54
CA ARG A 108 13.24 -17.21 2.44
C ARG A 108 14.06 -16.09 1.78
N ASP A 109 15.03 -16.46 0.95
CA ASP A 109 15.88 -15.52 0.22
C ASP A 109 15.09 -14.76 -0.86
N VAL A 110 14.18 -15.44 -1.57
CA VAL A 110 13.25 -14.79 -2.51
C VAL A 110 12.33 -13.81 -1.79
N LEU A 111 11.75 -14.22 -0.65
CA LEU A 111 10.90 -13.33 0.15
C LEU A 111 11.66 -12.09 0.63
N ALA A 112 12.90 -12.27 1.10
CA ALA A 112 13.75 -11.16 1.53
C ALA A 112 14.10 -10.19 0.38
N HIS A 113 14.39 -10.73 -0.81
CA HIS A 113 14.64 -9.93 -2.01
C HIS A 113 13.40 -9.12 -2.41
N LEU A 114 12.22 -9.74 -2.41
CA LEU A 114 10.96 -9.04 -2.69
C LEU A 114 10.64 -7.98 -1.62
N ALA A 115 10.92 -8.26 -0.34
CA ALA A 115 10.74 -7.28 0.73
C ALA A 115 11.61 -6.02 0.53
N GLY A 116 12.77 -6.15 -0.15
CA GLY A 116 13.63 -5.04 -0.55
C GLY A 116 13.07 -4.14 -1.66
N CYS A 117 11.93 -4.50 -2.28
CA CYS A 117 11.20 -3.68 -3.25
C CYS A 117 11.94 -3.31 -4.55
N ALA A 118 13.16 -3.82 -4.78
CA ALA A 118 13.95 -3.51 -5.98
C ALA A 118 13.22 -3.87 -7.29
N TYR A 119 12.33 -4.87 -7.26
CA TYR A 119 11.47 -5.29 -8.36
C TYR A 119 10.54 -4.16 -8.83
N ILE A 120 10.11 -3.28 -7.92
CA ILE A 120 9.22 -2.14 -8.22
C ILE A 120 9.93 -1.10 -9.10
N GLY A 121 11.22 -0.87 -8.82
CA GLY A 121 12.05 0.06 -9.62
C GLY A 121 12.32 -0.44 -11.04
N ARG A 122 12.34 -1.76 -11.23
CA ARG A 122 12.54 -2.41 -12.54
C ARG A 122 11.26 -2.65 -13.32
N ALA A 123 10.10 -2.33 -12.74
CA ALA A 123 8.78 -2.66 -13.28
C ALA A 123 8.53 -4.18 -13.42
N ASP A 124 9.24 -5.01 -12.63
CA ASP A 124 9.01 -6.46 -12.59
C ASP A 124 7.71 -6.75 -11.82
N ASN A 125 6.94 -7.75 -12.24
CA ASN A 125 5.73 -8.20 -11.57
C ASN A 125 6.04 -9.27 -10.51
N VAL A 126 5.06 -9.53 -9.64
CA VAL A 126 5.08 -10.67 -8.71
C VAL A 126 3.78 -11.44 -8.87
N VAL A 127 3.85 -12.74 -9.11
CA VAL A 127 2.66 -13.59 -9.23
C VAL A 127 2.69 -14.67 -8.17
N LEU A 128 1.70 -14.66 -7.28
CA LEU A 128 1.51 -15.63 -6.21
C LEU A 128 0.42 -16.62 -6.61
N LEU A 129 0.81 -17.88 -6.84
CA LEU A 129 -0.10 -18.96 -7.22
C LEU A 129 -0.23 -19.97 -6.08
N GLY A 130 -1.33 -20.70 -6.01
CA GLY A 130 -1.51 -21.79 -5.04
C GLY A 130 -2.93 -21.90 -4.49
N PRO A 131 -3.29 -23.00 -3.80
CA PRO A 131 -4.66 -23.24 -3.36
C PRO A 131 -5.17 -22.20 -2.34
N PRO A 132 -6.48 -22.15 -2.05
CA PRO A 132 -7.02 -21.24 -1.05
C PRO A 132 -6.40 -21.45 0.35
N GLY A 133 -6.16 -20.35 1.07
CA GLY A 133 -5.72 -20.40 2.46
C GLY A 133 -4.22 -20.63 2.70
N VAL A 134 -3.38 -20.70 1.67
CA VAL A 134 -1.91 -20.93 1.81
C VAL A 134 -1.06 -19.66 2.02
N GLY A 135 -1.71 -18.49 2.16
CA GLY A 135 -1.01 -17.24 2.52
C GLY A 135 -0.75 -16.23 1.40
N LYS A 136 -1.22 -16.46 0.16
CA LYS A 136 -1.02 -15.54 -0.98
C LYS A 136 -1.40 -14.09 -0.67
N THR A 137 -2.63 -13.86 -0.24
CA THR A 137 -3.12 -12.51 0.13
C THR A 137 -2.32 -11.90 1.28
N HIS A 138 -1.91 -12.72 2.28
CA HIS A 138 -1.07 -12.22 3.39
C HIS A 138 0.27 -11.71 2.85
N LEU A 139 0.95 -12.50 2.02
CA LEU A 139 2.21 -12.10 1.39
C LEU A 139 2.02 -10.86 0.53
N ALA A 140 0.93 -10.77 -0.23
CA ALA A 140 0.65 -9.61 -1.05
C ALA A 140 0.49 -8.33 -0.22
N LEU A 141 -0.27 -8.41 0.88
CA LEU A 141 -0.45 -7.29 1.81
C LEU A 141 0.85 -6.93 2.53
N GLY A 142 1.63 -7.92 2.99
CA GLY A 142 2.91 -7.70 3.65
C GLY A 142 3.96 -7.07 2.75
N LEU A 143 4.10 -7.56 1.52
CA LEU A 143 4.98 -6.95 0.51
C LEU A 143 4.48 -5.56 0.09
N GLY A 144 3.17 -5.37 -0.02
CA GLY A 144 2.55 -4.07 -0.26
C GLY A 144 2.86 -3.08 0.86
N LEU A 145 2.84 -3.52 2.12
CA LEU A 145 3.22 -2.70 3.27
C LEU A 145 4.71 -2.32 3.22
N LYS A 146 5.60 -3.27 2.89
CA LYS A 146 7.03 -2.97 2.68
C LYS A 146 7.24 -1.94 1.58
N ALA A 147 6.48 -2.03 0.47
CA ALA A 147 6.54 -1.04 -0.60
C ALA A 147 6.06 0.35 -0.15
N VAL A 148 4.99 0.43 0.64
CA VAL A 148 4.51 1.70 1.24
C VAL A 148 5.57 2.33 2.16
N GLN A 149 6.22 1.50 2.99
CA GLN A 149 7.31 1.91 3.87
C GLN A 149 8.55 2.36 3.10
N ALA A 150 8.84 1.73 1.96
CA ALA A 150 9.91 2.13 1.03
C ALA A 150 9.57 3.38 0.19
N GLY A 151 8.44 4.03 0.44
CA GLY A 151 8.07 5.29 -0.22
C GLY A 151 7.23 5.13 -1.49
N HIS A 152 6.88 3.91 -1.89
CA HIS A 152 6.11 3.66 -3.10
C HIS A 152 4.60 3.84 -2.87
N ALA A 153 3.93 4.55 -3.79
CA ALA A 153 2.49 4.56 -3.84
C ALA A 153 1.98 3.19 -4.30
N VAL A 154 1.16 2.54 -3.47
CA VAL A 154 0.54 1.23 -3.73
C VAL A 154 -0.96 1.41 -3.83
N LEU A 155 -1.64 0.57 -4.60
CA LEU A 155 -3.10 0.46 -4.58
C LEU A 155 -3.51 -1.01 -4.66
N PHE A 156 -4.32 -1.44 -3.70
CA PHE A 156 -4.86 -2.79 -3.61
C PHE A 156 -6.33 -2.79 -4.02
N ASP A 157 -6.74 -3.83 -4.73
CA ASP A 157 -8.14 -4.23 -4.85
C ASP A 157 -8.24 -5.72 -5.20
N THR A 158 -9.42 -6.30 -5.03
CA THR A 158 -9.68 -7.64 -5.58
C THR A 158 -9.81 -7.56 -7.10
N ALA A 159 -9.65 -8.68 -7.80
CA ALA A 159 -9.82 -8.74 -9.24
C ALA A 159 -11.20 -8.21 -9.67
N ILE A 160 -12.25 -8.54 -8.92
CA ILE A 160 -13.62 -8.05 -9.14
C ILE A 160 -13.71 -6.53 -8.91
N GLY A 161 -13.06 -6.00 -7.87
CA GLY A 161 -13.01 -4.56 -7.61
C GLY A 161 -12.31 -3.78 -8.72
N TRP A 162 -11.19 -4.31 -9.22
CA TRP A 162 -10.49 -3.77 -10.39
C TRP A 162 -11.38 -3.74 -11.64
N ILE A 163 -12.05 -4.86 -11.96
CA ILE A 163 -12.98 -4.92 -13.09
C ILE A 163 -14.10 -3.90 -12.94
N THR A 164 -14.71 -3.81 -11.76
CA THR A 164 -15.81 -2.87 -11.47
C THR A 164 -15.35 -1.43 -11.71
N ARG A 165 -14.21 -1.03 -11.12
CA ARG A 165 -13.59 0.29 -11.32
C ARG A 165 -13.37 0.63 -12.80
N LEU A 166 -12.81 -0.32 -13.56
CA LEU A 166 -12.52 -0.11 -14.98
C LEU A 166 -13.81 -0.03 -15.82
N ARG A 167 -14.81 -0.85 -15.49
CA ARG A 167 -16.12 -0.85 -16.17
C ARG A 167 -16.90 0.43 -15.93
N ASP A 168 -16.89 0.94 -14.70
CA ASP A 168 -17.53 2.21 -14.36
C ASP A 168 -16.84 3.36 -15.12
N ALA A 169 -15.50 3.39 -15.10
CA ALA A 169 -14.74 4.37 -15.86
C ALA A 169 -14.98 4.28 -17.37
N HIS A 170 -15.17 3.07 -17.92
CA HIS A 170 -15.48 2.86 -19.32
C HIS A 170 -16.88 3.35 -19.69
N THR A 171 -17.89 3.00 -18.89
CA THR A 171 -19.29 3.44 -19.06
C THR A 171 -19.39 4.97 -19.01
N GLU A 172 -18.62 5.60 -18.15
CA GLU A 172 -18.56 7.06 -18.01
C GLU A 172 -17.63 7.75 -19.03
N GLY A 173 -17.08 7.03 -20.01
CA GLY A 173 -16.22 7.60 -21.07
C GLY A 173 -14.85 8.11 -20.58
N ARG A 174 -14.42 7.71 -19.38
CA ARG A 174 -13.20 8.21 -18.70
C ARG A 174 -12.15 7.14 -18.44
N LEU A 175 -12.24 5.99 -19.12
CA LEU A 175 -11.30 4.87 -18.98
C LEU A 175 -9.83 5.31 -19.20
N ALA A 176 -9.56 6.08 -20.25
CA ALA A 176 -8.20 6.55 -20.53
C ALA A 176 -7.64 7.43 -19.40
N ALA A 177 -8.47 8.29 -18.81
CA ALA A 177 -8.09 9.11 -17.67
C ALA A 177 -7.84 8.26 -16.42
N GLU A 178 -8.66 7.23 -16.19
CA GLU A 178 -8.48 6.29 -15.08
C GLU A 178 -7.19 5.48 -15.22
N LEU A 179 -6.90 4.91 -16.39
CA LEU A 179 -5.65 4.21 -16.67
C LEU A 179 -4.44 5.14 -16.46
N LYS A 180 -4.50 6.39 -16.93
CA LYS A 180 -3.46 7.40 -16.69
C LYS A 180 -3.30 7.69 -15.20
N ARG A 181 -4.40 7.80 -14.46
CA ARG A 181 -4.38 8.00 -13.00
C ARG A 181 -3.71 6.83 -12.30
N LEU A 182 -3.99 5.59 -12.71
CA LEU A 182 -3.44 4.39 -12.11
C LEU A 182 -1.91 4.28 -12.27
N ARG A 183 -1.32 4.89 -13.29
CA ARG A 183 0.16 4.95 -13.47
C ARG A 183 0.92 5.65 -12.34
N ARG A 184 0.23 6.48 -11.54
CA ARG A 184 0.84 7.15 -10.37
C ARG A 184 1.22 6.16 -9.27
N TYR A 185 0.55 5.01 -9.22
CA TYR A 185 0.89 3.94 -8.30
C TYR A 185 2.03 3.12 -8.90
N ARG A 186 3.10 2.95 -8.13
CA ARG A 186 4.25 2.15 -8.53
C ARG A 186 3.88 0.67 -8.47
N LEU A 187 3.10 0.27 -7.47
CA LEU A 187 2.60 -1.09 -7.31
C LEU A 187 1.06 -1.12 -7.33
N LEU A 188 0.49 -1.99 -8.17
CA LEU A 188 -0.93 -2.36 -8.11
C LEU A 188 -1.01 -3.80 -7.63
N ILE A 189 -1.83 -4.06 -6.63
CA ILE A 189 -2.09 -5.40 -6.11
C ILE A 189 -3.48 -5.82 -6.56
N ILE A 190 -3.55 -6.96 -7.25
CA ILE A 190 -4.75 -7.55 -7.82
C ILE A 190 -4.93 -8.91 -7.14
N ASP A 191 -5.77 -8.93 -6.11
CA ASP A 191 -6.00 -10.13 -5.31
C ASP A 191 -7.12 -10.99 -5.89
N GLU A 192 -7.06 -12.30 -5.67
CA GLU A 192 -8.15 -13.26 -5.99
C GLU A 192 -8.49 -13.39 -7.48
N VAL A 193 -7.49 -13.34 -8.37
CA VAL A 193 -7.69 -13.68 -9.79
C VAL A 193 -8.06 -15.16 -9.90
N GLY A 194 -9.13 -15.46 -10.63
CA GLY A 194 -9.57 -16.83 -10.90
C GLY A 194 -10.63 -17.40 -9.95
N TYR A 195 -11.30 -16.57 -9.14
CA TYR A 195 -12.49 -17.04 -8.43
C TYR A 195 -13.76 -17.03 -9.29
N ILE A 196 -13.88 -16.06 -10.21
CA ILE A 196 -15.04 -15.90 -11.08
C ILE A 196 -14.54 -15.65 -12.51
N PRO A 197 -15.08 -16.34 -13.53
CA PRO A 197 -14.82 -16.03 -14.93
C PRO A 197 -15.19 -14.58 -15.26
N PHE A 198 -14.36 -13.92 -16.07
CA PHE A 198 -14.66 -12.61 -16.61
C PHE A 198 -15.50 -12.76 -17.88
N ASP A 199 -16.46 -11.85 -18.06
CA ASP A 199 -17.04 -11.65 -19.38
C ASP A 199 -16.01 -11.02 -20.33
N SER A 200 -16.28 -11.07 -21.64
CA SER A 200 -15.34 -10.58 -22.65
C SER A 200 -15.01 -9.09 -22.50
N ALA A 201 -15.95 -8.28 -22.00
CA ALA A 201 -15.73 -6.85 -21.77
C ALA A 201 -14.77 -6.63 -20.59
N ALA A 202 -14.98 -7.34 -19.48
CA ALA A 202 -14.11 -7.33 -18.31
C ALA A 202 -12.70 -7.83 -18.65
N ALA A 203 -12.57 -8.92 -19.41
CA ALA A 203 -11.29 -9.44 -19.87
C ALA A 203 -10.53 -8.40 -20.70
N ASN A 204 -11.20 -7.70 -21.63
CA ASN A 204 -10.60 -6.64 -22.43
C ASN A 204 -10.17 -5.43 -21.58
N LEU A 205 -10.98 -5.02 -20.60
CA LEU A 205 -10.62 -3.93 -19.68
C LEU A 205 -9.39 -4.28 -18.84
N PHE A 206 -9.34 -5.50 -18.31
CA PHE A 206 -8.18 -6.00 -17.58
C PHE A 206 -6.94 -6.05 -18.46
N PHE A 207 -7.08 -6.46 -19.72
CA PHE A 207 -6.00 -6.49 -20.69
C PHE A 207 -5.43 -5.09 -20.96
N GLN A 208 -6.29 -4.08 -21.06
CA GLN A 208 -5.85 -2.68 -21.20
C GLN A 208 -5.08 -2.20 -19.97
N LEU A 209 -5.51 -2.58 -18.76
CA LEU A 209 -4.77 -2.28 -17.52
C LEU A 209 -3.38 -2.92 -17.53
N VAL A 210 -3.29 -4.22 -17.79
CA VAL A 210 -2.02 -4.96 -17.87
C VAL A 210 -1.12 -4.37 -18.95
N SER A 211 -1.66 -4.10 -20.14
CA SER A 211 -0.89 -3.53 -21.25
C SER A 211 -0.36 -2.13 -20.97
N THR A 212 -1.11 -1.28 -20.25
CA THR A 212 -0.65 0.06 -19.84
C THR A 212 0.48 0.01 -18.82
N ARG A 213 0.60 -1.12 -18.11
CA ARG A 213 1.52 -1.32 -16.99
C ARG A 213 2.76 -2.12 -17.37
N TYR A 214 2.67 -2.93 -18.42
CA TYR A 214 3.78 -3.68 -19.00
C TYR A 214 5.01 -2.79 -19.20
N GLU A 215 6.14 -3.15 -18.60
CA GLU A 215 7.42 -2.40 -18.58
C GLU A 215 7.33 -0.96 -18.04
N GLN A 216 6.21 -0.56 -17.42
CA GLN A 216 5.95 0.80 -16.94
C GLN A 216 5.62 0.86 -15.43
N GLY A 217 5.17 -0.24 -14.83
CA GLY A 217 5.00 -0.37 -13.38
C GLY A 217 4.56 -1.77 -12.93
N SER A 218 5.09 -2.18 -11.78
CA SER A 218 4.99 -3.54 -11.23
C SER A 218 3.63 -3.91 -10.70
N MET A 219 3.02 -4.98 -11.18
CA MET A 219 1.80 -5.57 -10.62
C MET A 219 2.14 -6.73 -9.70
N MET A 220 1.32 -6.91 -8.67
CA MET A 220 1.32 -8.09 -7.84
C MET A 220 -0.02 -8.79 -7.94
N ILE A 221 -0.02 -10.05 -8.33
CA ILE A 221 -1.24 -10.81 -8.59
C ILE A 221 -1.30 -12.01 -7.67
N THR A 222 -2.45 -12.28 -7.08
CA THR A 222 -2.71 -13.56 -6.42
C THR A 222 -3.74 -14.36 -7.21
N SER A 223 -3.51 -15.65 -7.36
CA SER A 223 -4.47 -16.56 -8.00
C SER A 223 -4.50 -17.93 -7.34
N ASN A 224 -5.69 -18.51 -7.27
CA ASN A 224 -5.88 -19.90 -6.88
C ASN A 224 -5.72 -20.90 -8.04
N MET A 225 -5.57 -20.41 -9.27
CA MET A 225 -5.44 -21.23 -10.47
C MET A 225 -4.03 -21.15 -11.08
N PRO A 226 -3.48 -22.26 -11.58
CA PRO A 226 -2.27 -22.21 -12.40
C PRO A 226 -2.57 -21.51 -13.74
N PHE A 227 -1.53 -20.95 -14.37
CA PHE A 227 -1.67 -20.23 -15.65
C PHE A 227 -2.39 -21.02 -16.75
N GLY A 228 -2.17 -22.33 -16.83
CA GLY A 228 -2.84 -23.18 -17.83
C GLY A 228 -4.38 -23.23 -17.71
N ARG A 229 -4.96 -22.71 -16.64
CA ARG A 229 -6.42 -22.61 -16.45
C ARG A 229 -6.95 -21.18 -16.56
N TRP A 230 -6.10 -20.22 -16.90
CA TRP A 230 -6.52 -18.82 -17.01
C TRP A 230 -7.43 -18.59 -18.23
N GLY A 231 -7.46 -19.48 -19.23
CA GLY A 231 -8.46 -19.45 -20.30
C GLY A 231 -9.90 -19.47 -19.76
N GLU A 232 -10.15 -20.23 -18.67
CA GLU A 232 -11.45 -20.28 -18.00
C GLU A 232 -11.83 -18.94 -17.34
N VAL A 233 -10.84 -18.08 -17.07
CA VAL A 233 -11.03 -16.79 -16.41
C VAL A 233 -11.16 -15.67 -17.43
N PHE A 234 -10.35 -15.67 -18.48
CA PHE A 234 -10.30 -14.59 -19.46
C PHE A 234 -11.14 -14.84 -20.72
N GLY A 235 -11.89 -15.95 -20.74
CA GLY A 235 -12.85 -16.30 -21.78
C GLY A 235 -12.32 -17.33 -22.77
N ASP A 236 -11.07 -17.19 -23.20
CA ASP A 236 -10.39 -18.17 -24.06
C ASP A 236 -8.87 -18.24 -23.78
N ASP A 237 -8.24 -19.29 -24.29
CA ASP A 237 -6.81 -19.55 -24.11
C ASP A 237 -5.91 -18.54 -24.84
N ILE A 238 -6.40 -17.90 -25.90
CA ILE A 238 -5.62 -16.93 -26.70
C ILE A 238 -5.48 -15.62 -25.91
N ALA A 239 -6.59 -15.10 -25.38
CA ALA A 239 -6.63 -13.92 -24.53
C ALA A 239 -5.84 -14.15 -23.25
N ALA A 240 -5.99 -15.33 -22.63
CA ALA A 240 -5.21 -15.70 -21.46
C ALA A 240 -3.70 -15.77 -21.76
N ALA A 241 -3.29 -16.39 -22.87
CA ALA A 241 -1.88 -16.46 -23.26
C ALA A 241 -1.28 -15.06 -23.47
N ALA A 242 -1.99 -14.18 -24.17
CA ALA A 242 -1.54 -12.79 -24.39
C ALA A 242 -1.43 -11.98 -23.09
N MET A 243 -2.28 -12.27 -22.10
CA MET A 243 -2.22 -11.67 -20.76
C MET A 243 -1.01 -12.19 -19.98
N ILE A 244 -0.86 -13.52 -19.94
CA ILE A 244 0.21 -14.21 -19.19
C ILE A 244 1.57 -13.78 -19.73
N ASP A 245 1.73 -13.71 -21.05
CA ASP A 245 2.96 -13.26 -21.71
C ASP A 245 3.42 -11.90 -21.14
N ARG A 246 2.54 -10.89 -21.13
CA ARG A 246 2.84 -9.57 -20.58
C ARG A 246 3.06 -9.57 -19.06
N LEU A 247 2.32 -10.40 -18.34
CA LEU A 247 2.44 -10.47 -16.87
C LEU A 247 3.72 -11.15 -16.42
N VAL A 248 4.17 -12.18 -17.13
CA VAL A 248 5.21 -13.12 -16.69
C VAL A 248 6.56 -12.85 -17.35
N HIS A 249 6.62 -12.14 -18.47
CA HIS A 249 7.89 -11.82 -19.16
C HIS A 249 8.93 -11.21 -18.21
N HIS A 250 8.50 -10.31 -17.33
CA HIS A 250 9.32 -9.79 -16.23
C HIS A 250 8.56 -10.02 -14.91
N ALA A 251 8.67 -11.21 -14.34
CA ALA A 251 8.02 -11.52 -13.07
C ALA A 251 8.77 -12.51 -12.19
N GLU A 252 8.63 -12.33 -10.89
CA GLU A 252 8.88 -13.38 -9.91
C GLU A 252 7.59 -14.19 -9.72
N VAL A 253 7.59 -15.46 -10.12
CA VAL A 253 6.44 -16.36 -9.96
C VAL A 253 6.67 -17.29 -8.77
N ILE A 254 5.83 -17.17 -7.75
CA ILE A 254 5.90 -17.95 -6.53
C ILE A 254 4.69 -18.86 -6.44
N THR A 255 4.93 -20.17 -6.47
CA THR A 255 3.89 -21.19 -6.27
C THR A 255 3.92 -21.67 -4.82
N LEU A 256 2.85 -21.35 -4.10
CA LEU A 256 2.62 -21.77 -2.73
C LEU A 256 1.84 -23.09 -2.71
N ALA A 257 2.26 -24.00 -1.84
CA ALA A 257 1.62 -25.31 -1.65
C ALA A 257 1.30 -25.54 -0.17
N GLY A 258 0.73 -26.70 0.14
CA GLY A 258 0.46 -27.12 1.52
C GLY A 258 -0.94 -26.80 2.03
N ASP A 259 -1.13 -27.05 3.33
CA ASP A 259 -2.43 -26.95 3.99
C ASP A 259 -2.89 -25.50 4.19
N SER A 260 -4.21 -25.29 4.13
CA SER A 260 -4.83 -24.01 4.43
C SER A 260 -4.57 -23.59 5.89
N TYR A 261 -3.96 -22.41 6.08
CA TYR A 261 -3.79 -21.79 7.40
C TYR A 261 -5.13 -21.58 8.10
N ARG A 262 -6.19 -21.25 7.34
CA ARG A 262 -7.54 -21.03 7.90
C ARG A 262 -8.10 -22.32 8.51
N THR A 263 -7.93 -23.44 7.82
CA THR A 263 -8.41 -24.75 8.28
C THR A 263 -7.55 -25.27 9.42
N ARG A 264 -6.24 -25.06 9.38
CA ARG A 264 -5.31 -25.45 10.44
C ARG A 264 -5.57 -24.69 11.74
N ALA A 265 -5.69 -23.36 11.68
CA ALA A 265 -6.03 -22.53 12.84
C ALA A 265 -7.35 -23.00 13.48
N ARG A 266 -8.35 -23.35 12.65
CA ARG A 266 -9.61 -23.93 13.13
C ARG A 266 -9.43 -25.31 13.77
N ARG A 267 -8.62 -26.21 13.22
CA ARG A 267 -8.31 -27.51 13.85
C ARG A 267 -7.58 -27.34 15.18
N GLU A 268 -6.61 -26.44 15.26
CA GLU A 268 -5.84 -26.17 16.48
C GLU A 268 -6.74 -25.57 17.58
N LEU A 269 -7.67 -24.68 17.23
CA LEU A 269 -8.69 -24.18 18.14
C LEU A 269 -9.61 -25.29 18.66
N LEU A 270 -10.10 -26.16 17.77
CA LEU A 270 -10.96 -27.29 18.12
C LEU A 270 -10.24 -28.36 18.94
N ALA A 271 -8.93 -28.54 18.74
CA ALA A 271 -8.10 -29.44 19.54
C ALA A 271 -7.80 -28.90 20.95
N ARG A 272 -7.81 -27.57 21.12
CA ARG A 272 -7.61 -26.90 22.43
C ARG A 272 -8.90 -26.73 23.22
N ASP A 273 -10.04 -26.62 22.55
CA ASP A 273 -11.38 -26.55 23.17
C ASP A 273 -12.41 -27.39 22.39
N PRO A 274 -12.61 -28.67 22.75
CA PRO A 274 -13.55 -29.58 22.09
C PRO A 274 -15.01 -29.10 22.16
N ALA A 275 -15.37 -28.26 23.15
CA ALA A 275 -16.73 -27.76 23.35
C ALA A 275 -17.09 -26.58 22.42
N ALA A 276 -16.14 -26.06 21.63
CA ALA A 276 -16.40 -25.05 20.60
C ALA A 276 -17.03 -25.65 19.33
N ALA A 277 -16.94 -26.97 19.11
CA ALA A 277 -17.45 -27.65 17.91
C ALA A 277 -18.99 -27.64 17.81
N THR A 278 -19.70 -27.56 18.93
CA THR A 278 -21.15 -27.81 19.03
C THR A 278 -22.01 -26.54 18.92
N ARG A 279 -21.41 -25.34 18.75
CA ARG A 279 -22.12 -24.05 18.85
C ARG A 279 -22.53 -23.41 17.51
N THR A 280 -22.41 -24.09 16.37
CA THR A 280 -22.69 -23.51 15.03
C THR A 280 -23.93 -24.04 14.30
N THR A 281 -24.91 -24.62 14.97
CA THR A 281 -26.24 -24.86 14.38
C THR A 281 -27.29 -24.07 15.14
N PRO A 282 -27.87 -23.01 14.54
CA PRO A 282 -29.13 -22.47 15.04
C PRO A 282 -30.21 -23.55 14.91
N PRO A 283 -31.13 -23.70 15.87
CA PRO A 283 -32.28 -24.58 15.68
C PRO A 283 -33.11 -24.07 14.50
N ALA A 284 -33.46 -24.99 13.59
CA ALA A 284 -34.41 -24.72 12.53
C ALA A 284 -35.76 -24.31 13.16
N THR A 285 -36.14 -23.06 12.97
CA THR A 285 -37.50 -22.60 13.26
C THR A 285 -38.43 -23.25 12.22
N GLY A 286 -39.17 -24.28 12.64
CA GLY A 286 -40.26 -24.85 11.86
C GLY A 286 -41.40 -23.85 11.67
N PRO A 287 -42.28 -24.06 10.67
CA PRO A 287 -43.36 -23.14 10.38
C PRO A 287 -44.42 -23.22 11.50
N THR A 288 -44.80 -22.07 12.03
CA THR A 288 -46.05 -21.92 12.79
C THR A 288 -47.21 -21.79 11.81
N ASP A 289 -48.23 -22.63 12.03
CA ASP A 289 -49.56 -22.59 11.40
C ASP A 289 -50.24 -21.21 11.46
#